data_AF-A0A5N5T1D9-F1
#
_entry.id   AF-A0A5N5T1D9-F1
#
_cell.length_a   1.000
_cell.length_b   1.000
_cell.length_c   1.000
_cell.angle_alpha   90.00
_cell.angle_beta   90.00
_cell.angle_gamma   90.00
#
_symmetry.space_group_name_H-M   'P 1'
#
loop_
_entity.id
_entity.type
_entity.pdbx_description
1 polymer ?
#
loop_
_entity_poly.entity_id
_entity_poly.type
_entity_poly.pdbx_seq_one_letter_code
_entity_poly.pdbx_strand_id
1 'polypeptide(L)'
;MDGRVTIDEFQEAILRTCAGKRYEEFPQAFKHFINSQFHLIDLNGDGLVGVDEYRLDCVQRAAFSNVQEIDDAYNNLLTDEDRKAGGINLARYQELYAQFISNPDEKANAVYLFGPLQVV
;
A
#
# COMPACT_ATOMS: atom_id res chain seq x y z
N MET A 1 -24.73 -16.50 -6.97
CA MET A 1 -24.10 -15.47 -6.12
C MET A 1 -25.19 -14.46 -5.78
N ASP A 2 -25.30 -14.07 -4.52
CA ASP A 2 -26.31 -13.14 -3.99
C ASP A 2 -25.97 -11.66 -4.30
N GLY A 3 -24.89 -11.42 -5.04
CA GLY A 3 -24.43 -10.09 -5.44
C GLY A 3 -23.71 -9.34 -4.32
N ARG A 4 -23.36 -10.01 -3.22
CA ARG A 4 -22.62 -9.45 -2.10
C ARG A 4 -21.29 -10.17 -1.94
N VAL A 5 -20.32 -9.49 -1.35
CA VAL A 5 -19.04 -10.09 -0.97
C VAL A 5 -18.91 -9.86 0.53
N THR A 6 -18.91 -10.94 1.28
CA THR A 6 -18.65 -10.94 2.73
C THR A 6 -17.14 -10.78 2.99
N ILE A 7 -16.78 -10.46 4.24
CA ILE A 7 -15.36 -10.36 4.65
C ILE A 7 -14.65 -11.69 4.41
N ASP A 8 -15.27 -12.80 4.79
CA ASP A 8 -14.69 -14.14 4.64
C ASP A 8 -14.46 -14.50 3.17
N GLU A 9 -15.45 -14.22 2.30
CA GLU A 9 -15.31 -14.43 0.85
C GLU A 9 -14.19 -13.58 0.25
N PHE A 10 -14.05 -12.33 0.70
CA PHE A 10 -12.98 -11.45 0.25
C PHE A 10 -11.62 -11.96 0.69
N GLN A 11 -11.46 -12.31 1.97
CA GLN A 11 -10.21 -12.84 2.51
C GLN A 11 -9.80 -14.13 1.82
N GLU A 12 -10.74 -15.07 1.64
CA GLU A 12 -10.47 -16.33 0.94
C GLU A 12 -10.07 -16.09 -0.53
N ALA A 13 -10.74 -15.16 -1.21
CA ALA A 13 -10.38 -14.79 -2.58
C ALA A 13 -8.95 -14.22 -2.64
N ILE A 14 -8.60 -13.26 -1.78
CA ILE A 14 -7.26 -12.67 -1.73
C ILE A 14 -6.20 -13.75 -1.46
N LEU A 15 -6.42 -14.63 -0.47
CA LEU A 15 -5.50 -15.73 -0.18
C LEU A 15 -5.32 -16.65 -1.39
N ARG A 16 -6.39 -17.00 -2.10
CA ARG A 16 -6.31 -17.88 -3.28
C ARG A 16 -5.65 -17.20 -4.48
N THR A 17 -5.91 -15.91 -4.70
CA THR A 17 -5.49 -15.23 -5.92
C THR A 17 -4.17 -14.50 -5.80
N CYS A 18 -3.76 -14.10 -4.60
CA CYS A 18 -2.64 -13.21 -4.36
C CYS A 18 -1.54 -13.80 -3.46
N ALA A 19 -1.84 -14.76 -2.56
CA ALA A 19 -0.84 -15.34 -1.67
C ALA A 19 0.39 -15.87 -2.41
N GLY A 20 1.58 -15.38 -2.04
CA GLY A 20 2.86 -15.79 -2.63
C GLY A 20 3.08 -15.37 -4.09
N LYS A 21 2.22 -14.51 -4.65
CA LYS A 21 2.33 -14.05 -6.04
C LYS A 21 2.89 -12.64 -6.13
N ARG A 22 3.57 -12.35 -7.23
CA ARG A 22 3.98 -10.99 -7.55
C ARG A 22 2.81 -10.22 -8.17
N TYR A 23 2.92 -8.89 -8.16
CA TYR A 23 1.90 -8.00 -8.69
C TYR A 23 1.46 -8.36 -10.12
N GLU A 24 2.40 -8.77 -10.99
CA GLU A 24 2.10 -9.08 -12.40
C GLU A 24 1.10 -10.23 -12.55
N GLU A 25 1.08 -11.13 -11.58
CA GLU A 25 0.29 -12.35 -11.51
C GLU A 25 -1.10 -12.11 -10.88
N PHE A 26 -1.38 -10.89 -10.40
CA PHE A 26 -2.67 -10.55 -9.81
C PHE A 26 -3.78 -10.45 -10.87
N PRO A 27 -5.05 -10.64 -10.45
CA PRO A 27 -6.20 -10.41 -11.31
C PRO A 27 -6.20 -9.01 -11.93
N GLN A 28 -6.58 -8.90 -13.20
CA GLN A 28 -6.54 -7.63 -13.94
C GLN A 28 -7.32 -6.51 -13.26
N ALA A 29 -8.50 -6.82 -12.71
CA ALA A 29 -9.32 -5.86 -11.97
C ALA A 29 -8.58 -5.31 -10.74
N PHE A 30 -7.83 -6.16 -10.05
CA PHE A 30 -7.11 -5.79 -8.85
C PHE A 30 -5.84 -5.00 -9.17
N LYS A 31 -5.15 -5.33 -10.27
CA LYS A 31 -4.09 -4.47 -10.83
C LYS A 31 -4.59 -3.07 -11.17
N HIS A 32 -5.75 -2.98 -11.81
CA HIS A 32 -6.38 -1.69 -12.12
C HIS A 32 -6.74 -0.90 -10.85
N PHE A 33 -7.26 -1.58 -9.84
CA PHE A 33 -7.52 -0.99 -8.53
C PHE A 33 -6.25 -0.41 -7.89
N ILE A 34 -5.17 -1.19 -7.80
CA ILE A 34 -3.88 -0.74 -7.24
C ILE A 34 -3.32 0.47 -8.01
N ASN A 35 -3.36 0.44 -9.34
CA ASN A 35 -2.94 1.58 -10.16
C ASN A 35 -3.76 2.83 -9.89
N SER A 36 -5.09 2.67 -9.74
CA SER A 36 -5.99 3.78 -9.45
C SER A 36 -5.69 4.38 -8.08
N GLN A 37 -5.41 3.54 -7.08
CA GLN A 37 -5.01 4.00 -5.74
C GLN A 37 -3.73 4.82 -5.79
N PHE A 38 -2.71 4.41 -6.56
CA PHE A 38 -1.49 5.20 -6.74
C PHE A 38 -1.80 6.61 -7.27
N HIS A 39 -2.58 6.70 -8.35
CA HIS A 39 -2.93 8.00 -8.95
C HIS A 39 -3.84 8.88 -8.08
N LEU A 40 -4.52 8.31 -7.09
CA LEU A 40 -5.26 9.10 -6.10
C LEU A 40 -4.33 9.72 -5.04
N ILE A 41 -3.17 9.12 -4.80
CA ILE A 41 -2.18 9.55 -3.80
C ILE A 41 -1.17 10.52 -4.43
N ASP A 42 -0.73 10.25 -5.65
CA ASP A 42 0.12 11.12 -6.49
C ASP A 42 -0.67 12.36 -6.93
N LEU A 43 -0.80 13.33 -6.02
CA LEU A 43 -1.65 14.51 -6.16
C LEU A 43 -0.99 15.58 -7.02
N ASN A 44 0.34 15.64 -6.99
CA ASN A 44 1.09 16.60 -7.80
C ASN A 44 1.33 16.08 -9.24
N GLY A 45 1.14 14.78 -9.49
CA GLY A 45 1.27 14.14 -10.80
C GLY A 45 2.72 13.96 -11.26
N ASP A 46 3.69 13.94 -10.35
CA ASP A 46 5.11 13.77 -10.67
C ASP A 46 5.52 12.29 -10.82
N GLY A 47 4.58 11.37 -10.53
CA GLY A 47 4.81 9.93 -10.65
C GLY A 47 5.54 9.33 -9.46
N LEU A 48 5.69 10.07 -8.35
CA LEU A 48 6.26 9.65 -7.09
C LEU A 48 5.30 9.98 -5.95
N VAL A 49 5.08 9.03 -5.05
CA VAL A 49 4.45 9.32 -3.76
C VAL A 49 5.53 9.85 -2.82
N GLY A 50 5.43 11.13 -2.48
CA GLY A 50 6.27 11.79 -1.49
C GLY A 50 5.72 11.70 -0.06
N VAL A 51 6.48 12.20 0.92
CA VAL A 51 6.07 12.19 2.33
C VAL A 51 4.78 12.99 2.58
N ASP A 52 4.58 14.11 1.89
CA ASP A 52 3.40 14.96 2.08
C ASP A 52 2.12 14.30 1.54
N GLU A 53 2.22 13.58 0.44
CA GLU A 53 1.11 12.80 -0.13
C GLU A 53 0.78 11.60 0.73
N TYR A 54 1.81 10.87 1.19
CA TYR A 54 1.64 9.78 2.14
C TYR A 54 0.97 10.25 3.44
N ARG A 55 1.36 11.43 3.97
CA ARG A 55 0.70 12.05 5.14
C ARG A 55 -0.78 12.29 4.90
N LEU A 56 -1.10 12.98 3.81
CA LEU A 56 -2.48 13.33 3.50
C LEU A 56 -3.34 12.08 3.34
N ASP A 57 -2.81 11.08 2.64
CA ASP A 57 -3.44 9.79 2.46
C ASP A 57 -3.71 9.06 3.78
N CYS A 58 -2.72 8.98 4.68
CA CYS A 58 -2.87 8.37 6.00
C CYS A 58 -3.95 9.08 6.84
N VAL A 59 -3.94 10.42 6.86
CA VAL A 59 -4.92 11.23 7.59
C VAL A 59 -6.34 11.01 7.04
N GLN A 60 -6.49 10.91 5.72
CA GLN A 60 -7.78 10.66 5.08
C GLN A 60 -8.33 9.25 5.37
N ARG A 61 -7.47 8.22 5.44
CA ARG A 61 -7.90 6.84 5.65
C ARG A 61 -8.22 6.49 7.10
N ALA A 62 -7.42 6.95 8.06
CA ALA A 62 -7.45 6.42 9.43
C ALA A 62 -7.33 7.48 10.53
N ALA A 63 -7.51 8.77 10.20
CA ALA A 63 -7.53 9.87 11.17
C ALA A 63 -6.33 9.91 12.14
N PHE A 64 -5.14 9.51 11.66
CA PHE A 64 -3.91 9.63 12.44
C PHE A 64 -3.67 11.11 12.82
N SER A 65 -3.44 11.36 14.11
CA SER A 65 -3.27 12.72 14.65
C SER A 65 -1.81 13.13 14.89
N ASN A 66 -0.85 12.19 14.78
CA ASN A 66 0.56 12.44 15.01
C ASN A 66 1.34 12.36 13.69
N VAL A 67 1.74 13.53 13.17
CA VAL A 67 2.51 13.62 11.92
C VAL A 67 3.87 12.92 12.03
N GLN A 68 4.51 12.97 13.21
CA GLN A 68 5.82 12.33 13.40
C GLN A 68 5.73 10.81 13.24
N GLU A 69 4.68 10.19 13.76
CA GLU A 69 4.48 8.74 13.60
C GLU A 69 4.29 8.37 12.12
N ILE A 70 3.58 9.21 11.36
CA ILE A 70 3.40 9.02 9.92
C ILE A 70 4.74 9.17 9.19
N ASP A 71 5.55 10.16 9.57
CA ASP A 71 6.89 10.34 9.00
C ASP A 71 7.80 9.16 9.28
N ASP A 72 7.77 8.63 10.51
CA ASP A 72 8.53 7.46 10.90
C ASP A 72 8.08 6.22 10.12
N ALA A 73 6.76 6.04 9.92
CA ALA A 73 6.20 4.98 9.10
C ALA A 73 6.64 5.10 7.63
N TYR A 74 6.60 6.30 7.06
CA TYR A 74 7.08 6.56 5.70
C TYR A 74 8.58 6.23 5.58
N ASN A 75 9.39 6.68 6.55
CA ASN A 75 10.81 6.36 6.58
C ASN A 75 11.08 4.85 6.67
N ASN A 76 10.27 4.11 7.44
CA ASN A 76 10.36 2.65 7.51
C ASN A 76 9.86 1.95 6.25
N LEU A 77 8.95 2.58 5.48
CA LEU A 77 8.45 2.09 4.21
C LEU A 77 9.52 2.18 3.11
N LEU A 78 10.37 3.21 3.11
CA LEU A 78 11.34 3.43 2.04
C LEU A 78 12.57 2.52 2.12
N THR A 79 13.03 2.04 0.96
CA THR A 79 14.42 1.57 0.80
C THR A 79 15.37 2.72 0.51
N ASP A 80 16.68 2.45 0.46
CA ASP A 80 17.67 3.46 0.08
C ASP A 80 17.50 3.92 -1.37
N GLU A 81 17.04 3.05 -2.26
CA GLU A 81 16.72 3.38 -3.65
C GLU A 81 15.52 4.33 -3.73
N ASP A 82 14.46 4.07 -2.94
CA ASP A 82 13.28 4.92 -2.89
C ASP A 82 13.65 6.34 -2.38
N ARG A 83 14.48 6.41 -1.33
CA ARG A 83 15.02 7.69 -0.83
C ARG A 83 15.83 8.45 -1.88
N LYS A 84 16.67 7.75 -2.64
CA LYS A 84 17.47 8.37 -3.73
C LYS A 84 16.58 8.84 -4.88
N ALA A 85 15.49 8.13 -5.16
CA ALA A 85 14.52 8.51 -6.19
C ALA A 85 13.64 9.70 -5.78
N GLY A 86 13.59 10.02 -4.47
CA GLY A 86 12.76 11.09 -3.92
C GLY A 86 11.38 10.64 -3.47
N GLY A 87 11.06 9.35 -3.56
CA GLY A 87 9.76 8.80 -3.19
C GLY A 87 9.47 7.44 -3.81
N ILE A 88 8.23 7.00 -3.70
CA ILE A 88 7.76 5.69 -4.19
C ILE A 88 7.12 5.88 -5.56
N ASN A 89 7.74 5.34 -6.61
CA ASN A 89 7.12 5.31 -7.94
C ASN A 89 6.03 4.20 -8.05
N LEU A 90 5.28 4.22 -9.15
CA LEU A 90 4.21 3.24 -9.39
C LEU A 90 4.66 1.78 -9.27
N ALA A 91 5.81 1.42 -9.84
CA ALA A 91 6.30 0.04 -9.82
C ALA A 91 6.61 -0.41 -8.38
N ARG A 92 7.23 0.47 -7.59
CA ARG A 92 7.49 0.21 -6.18
C ARG A 92 6.20 0.12 -5.37
N TYR A 93 5.23 1.00 -5.62
CA TYR A 93 3.92 0.96 -4.96
C TYR A 93 3.19 -0.36 -5.24
N GLN A 94 3.21 -0.84 -6.48
CA GLN A 94 2.64 -2.13 -6.87
C GLN A 94 3.27 -3.30 -6.10
N GLU A 95 4.59 -3.29 -5.97
CA GLU A 95 5.33 -4.30 -5.21
C GLU A 95 4.97 -4.26 -3.71
N LEU A 96 4.99 -3.08 -3.10
CA LEU A 96 4.63 -2.89 -1.70
C LEU A 96 3.18 -3.34 -1.43
N TYR A 97 2.24 -3.01 -2.31
CA TYR A 97 0.85 -3.42 -2.18
C TYR A 97 0.72 -4.95 -2.25
N ALA A 98 1.40 -5.58 -3.21
CA ALA A 98 1.41 -7.02 -3.35
C ALA A 98 1.98 -7.70 -2.09
N GLN A 99 3.07 -7.17 -1.54
CA GLN A 99 3.64 -7.67 -0.28
C GLN A 99 2.66 -7.47 0.88
N PHE A 100 2.07 -6.30 1.05
CA PHE A 100 1.17 -6.02 2.18
C PHE A 100 0.01 -7.01 2.28
N ILE A 101 -0.60 -7.38 1.16
CA ILE A 101 -1.80 -8.25 1.17
C ILE A 101 -1.49 -9.75 1.21
N SER A 102 -0.26 -10.15 0.89
CA SER A 102 0.06 -11.54 0.56
C SER A 102 1.33 -12.11 1.19
N ASN A 103 2.18 -11.25 1.75
CA ASN A 103 3.41 -11.66 2.42
C ASN A 103 3.15 -11.81 3.92
N PRO A 104 3.31 -13.01 4.51
CA PRO A 104 3.15 -13.21 5.94
C PRO A 104 4.31 -12.67 6.78
N ASP A 105 5.40 -12.19 6.16
CA ASP A 105 6.54 -11.62 6.87
C ASP A 105 6.23 -10.21 7.37
N GLU A 106 5.91 -10.10 8.67
CA GLU A 106 5.68 -8.83 9.37
C GLU A 106 6.91 -7.91 9.41
N LYS A 107 8.09 -8.39 9.02
CA LYS A 107 9.31 -7.56 8.92
C LYS A 107 9.44 -6.86 7.57
N ALA A 108 8.62 -7.22 6.59
CA ALA A 108 8.61 -6.54 5.30
C ALA A 108 8.20 -5.08 5.52
N ASN A 109 8.94 -4.14 4.94
CA ASN A 109 8.64 -2.71 5.02
C ASN A 109 7.22 -2.36 4.50
N ALA A 110 6.65 -3.21 3.64
CA ALA A 110 5.28 -3.10 3.16
C ALA A 110 4.22 -2.97 4.26
N VAL A 111 4.46 -3.45 5.49
CA VAL A 111 3.53 -3.27 6.62
C VAL A 111 3.19 -1.80 6.90
N TYR A 112 4.08 -0.88 6.52
CA TYR A 112 3.89 0.57 6.67
C TYR A 112 3.16 1.22 5.48
N LEU A 113 2.68 0.47 4.48
CA LEU A 113 2.07 1.04 3.27
C LEU A 113 0.84 1.91 3.56
N PHE A 114 0.08 1.60 4.62
CA PHE A 114 -1.15 2.31 4.99
C PHE A 114 -1.04 3.11 6.29
N GLY A 115 0.19 3.46 6.69
CA GLY A 115 0.44 4.30 7.86
C GLY A 115 1.17 3.59 8.99
N PRO A 116 1.26 4.26 10.15
CA PRO A 116 1.83 3.69 11.38
C PRO A 116 1.13 2.40 11.82
N LEU A 117 1.92 1.46 12.32
CA LEU A 117 1.38 0.26 12.95
C LEU A 117 0.79 0.61 14.32
N GLN A 118 -0.53 0.51 14.44
CA GLN A 118 -1.20 0.62 15.72
C GLN A 118 -1.07 -0.72 16.45
N VAL A 119 -0.49 -0.70 17.66
CA VAL A 119 -0.58 -1.85 18.57
C VAL A 119 -2.01 -1.87 19.10
N VAL A 120 -2.75 -2.91 18.74
CA VAL A 120 -4.10 -3.19 19.27
C VAL A 120 -3.99 -3.88 20.62
#